data_AF-A0A2V9R885-F1
#
_entry.id   AF-A0A2V9R885-F1
#
_cell.length_a   1.000
_cell.length_b   1.000
_cell.length_c   1.000
_cell.angle_alpha   90.00
_cell.angle_beta   90.00
_cell.angle_gamma   90.00
#
_symmetry.space_group_name_H-M   'P 1'
#
loop_
_entity.id
_entity.type
_entity.pdbx_description
1 polymer ?
#
loop_
_entity_poly.entity_id
_entity_poly.type
_entity_poly.pdbx_seq_one_letter_code
_entity_poly.pdbx_strand_id
1 'polypeptide(L)'
;MTEAPLRRFLFASDFDQTLTFNDSGYVLSELVGIPTEEFERKAKGMAKLNLVQQGAELAYLLLHDPEFRSRVRKEHLYQVGKIIRLKENIEQLYKILENGINGYHFDFYVLSASPIEVIRAALEGIVPPDHIFGTEFRYTADGQIESIVRATAGYGKVAVLDQLQNDL
;
A
#
# COMPACT_ATOMS: atom_id res chain seq x y z
N MET A 1 -38.46 20.54 -2.13
CA MET A 1 -37.21 20.59 -2.93
C MET A 1 -36.89 19.16 -3.31
N THR A 2 -36.88 18.83 -4.59
CA THR A 2 -36.47 17.50 -5.08
C THR A 2 -34.96 17.40 -4.89
N GLU A 3 -34.49 16.51 -4.01
CA GLU A 3 -33.06 16.21 -3.89
C GLU A 3 -32.54 15.77 -5.26
N ALA A 4 -31.47 16.43 -5.72
CA ALA A 4 -30.76 15.98 -6.91
C ALA A 4 -30.23 14.56 -6.64
N PRO A 5 -30.29 13.64 -7.63
CA PRO A 5 -29.82 12.27 -7.43
C PRO A 5 -28.34 12.27 -7.01
N LEU A 6 -28.04 11.56 -5.92
CA LEU A 6 -26.69 11.39 -5.40
C LEU A 6 -25.79 10.76 -6.47
N ARG A 7 -24.69 11.44 -6.84
CA ARG A 7 -23.70 10.88 -7.75
C ARG A 7 -22.58 10.22 -6.96
N ARG A 8 -22.31 8.95 -7.27
CA ARG A 8 -21.24 8.16 -6.64
C ARG A 8 -20.00 8.11 -7.53
N PHE A 9 -18.82 8.20 -6.92
CA PHE A 9 -17.53 8.14 -7.58
C PHE A 9 -16.58 7.25 -6.80
N LEU A 10 -15.74 6.49 -7.50
CA LEU A 10 -14.57 5.87 -6.89
C LEU A 10 -13.46 6.92 -6.74
N PHE A 11 -12.87 6.99 -5.56
CA PHE A 11 -11.63 7.73 -5.32
C PHE A 11 -10.54 6.74 -4.91
N ALA A 12 -9.64 6.41 -5.84
CA ALA A 12 -8.50 5.53 -5.58
C ALA A 12 -7.23 6.35 -5.34
N SER A 13 -6.56 6.13 -4.21
CA SER A 13 -5.26 6.72 -3.88
C SER A 13 -4.17 5.67 -3.80
N ASP A 14 -2.95 6.02 -4.23
CA ASP A 14 -1.76 5.27 -3.84
C ASP A 14 -1.40 5.53 -2.37
N PHE A 15 -0.45 4.77 -1.82
CA PHE A 15 0.01 4.90 -0.44
C PHE A 15 1.39 5.53 -0.35
N ASP A 16 2.43 4.82 -0.79
CA ASP A 16 3.82 5.28 -0.68
C ASP A 16 4.03 6.61 -1.43
N GLN A 17 4.64 7.58 -0.74
CA GLN A 17 4.88 8.97 -1.20
C GLN A 17 3.60 9.78 -1.55
N THR A 18 2.42 9.16 -1.48
CA THR A 18 1.13 9.78 -1.74
C THR A 18 0.42 10.12 -0.44
N LEU A 19 0.14 9.12 0.39
CA LEU A 19 -0.40 9.28 1.75
C LEU A 19 0.69 9.30 2.82
N THR A 20 1.88 8.78 2.51
CA THR A 20 3.05 8.83 3.38
C THR A 20 4.10 9.83 2.88
N PHE A 21 5.00 10.25 3.77
CA PHE A 21 6.19 11.02 3.37
C PHE A 21 7.28 10.14 2.77
N ASN A 22 7.44 8.93 3.29
CA ASN A 22 8.52 8.01 2.93
C ASN A 22 7.96 6.76 2.25
N ASP A 23 8.78 6.13 1.42
CA ASP A 23 8.50 4.78 0.90
C ASP A 23 8.55 3.76 2.03
N SER A 24 7.60 2.83 2.05
CA SER A 24 7.55 1.74 3.02
C SER A 24 8.81 0.88 3.01
N GLY A 25 9.49 0.74 1.87
CA GLY A 25 10.74 0.00 1.75
C GLY A 25 11.91 0.68 2.46
N TYR A 26 11.95 2.03 2.48
CA TYR A 26 12.94 2.76 3.26
C TYR A 26 12.76 2.53 4.76
N VAL A 27 11.52 2.70 5.25
CA VAL A 27 11.21 2.54 6.68
C VAL A 27 11.42 1.09 7.11
N LEU A 28 11.06 0.12 6.28
CA LEU A 28 11.32 -1.29 6.56
C LEU A 28 12.82 -1.59 6.64
N SER A 29 13.61 -1.08 5.70
CA SER A 29 15.05 -1.31 5.66
C SER A 29 15.71 -0.81 6.94
N GLU A 30 15.39 0.43 7.34
CA GLU A 30 15.86 1.01 8.60
C GLU A 30 15.46 0.16 9.81
N LEU A 31 14.20 -0.27 9.89
CA LEU A 31 13.68 -1.10 10.99
C LEU A 31 14.43 -2.42 11.13
N VAL A 32 14.80 -3.07 10.02
CA VAL A 32 15.52 -4.36 10.04
C VAL A 32 17.04 -4.22 9.91
N GLY A 33 17.56 -2.99 10.06
CA GLY A 33 19.00 -2.69 10.07
C GLY A 33 19.69 -2.87 8.72
N ILE A 34 18.95 -2.77 7.62
CA ILE A 34 19.50 -2.72 6.25
C ILE A 34 19.71 -1.23 5.90
N PRO A 35 20.91 -0.81 5.47
CA PRO A 35 21.13 0.57 5.06
C PRO A 35 20.12 1.02 3.99
N THR A 36 19.51 2.17 4.18
CA THR A 36 18.50 2.72 3.25
C THR A 36 19.07 2.97 1.86
N GLU A 37 20.34 3.34 1.76
CA GLU A 37 21.07 3.47 0.49
C GLU A 37 21.16 2.14 -0.26
N GLU A 38 21.23 1.01 0.45
CA GLU A 38 21.30 -0.32 -0.16
C GLU A 38 19.93 -0.71 -0.74
N PHE A 39 18.84 -0.40 -0.06
CA PHE A 39 17.49 -0.53 -0.61
C PHE A 39 17.34 0.31 -1.89
N GLU A 40 17.73 1.59 -1.84
CA GLU A 40 17.65 2.49 -2.99
C GLU A 40 18.47 1.99 -4.18
N ARG A 41 19.70 1.53 -3.91
CA ARG A 41 20.59 0.97 -4.93
C ARG A 41 19.97 -0.25 -5.60
N LYS A 42 19.41 -1.19 -4.81
CA LYS A 42 18.74 -2.40 -5.31
C LYS A 42 17.47 -2.03 -6.11
N ALA A 43 16.62 -1.16 -5.57
CA ALA A 43 15.39 -0.71 -6.21
C ALA A 43 15.65 -0.03 -7.57
N LYS A 44 16.56 0.94 -7.61
CA LYS A 44 16.96 1.62 -8.86
C LYS A 44 17.60 0.65 -9.86
N GLY A 45 18.40 -0.29 -9.37
CA GLY A 45 19.01 -1.33 -10.21
C GLY A 45 17.95 -2.19 -10.92
N MET A 46 16.92 -2.62 -10.19
CA MET A 46 15.82 -3.42 -10.77
C MET A 46 15.01 -2.63 -11.80
N ALA A 47 14.68 -1.37 -11.49
CA ALA A 47 13.97 -0.49 -12.42
C ALA A 47 14.77 -0.28 -13.72
N LYS A 48 16.09 -0.04 -13.62
CA LYS A 48 16.96 0.14 -14.80
C LYS A 48 17.04 -1.11 -15.68
N LEU A 49 16.96 -2.29 -15.09
CA LEU A 49 17.01 -3.57 -15.78
C LEU A 49 15.63 -4.08 -16.23
N ASN A 50 14.55 -3.33 -15.96
CA ASN A 50 13.16 -3.74 -16.18
C ASN A 50 12.85 -5.13 -15.58
N LEU A 51 13.48 -5.47 -14.44
CA LEU A 51 13.30 -6.78 -13.79
C LEU A 51 11.92 -6.94 -13.19
N VAL A 52 11.29 -5.83 -12.81
CA VAL A 52 9.97 -5.79 -12.18
C VAL A 52 9.13 -4.66 -12.77
N GLN A 53 7.81 -4.77 -12.65
CA GLN A 53 6.94 -3.62 -12.89
C GLN A 53 7.22 -2.54 -11.85
N GLN A 54 7.15 -1.28 -12.25
CA GLN A 54 7.33 -0.15 -11.33
C GLN A 54 6.38 -0.28 -10.12
N GLY A 55 6.95 -0.21 -8.92
CA GLY A 55 6.27 -0.41 -7.64
C GLY A 55 6.44 -1.83 -7.06
N ALA A 56 6.83 -2.83 -7.84
CA ALA A 56 7.01 -4.21 -7.35
C ALA A 56 8.41 -4.48 -6.75
N GLU A 57 9.28 -3.47 -6.66
CA GLU A 57 10.66 -3.58 -6.21
C GLU A 57 10.74 -4.15 -4.78
N LEU A 58 9.98 -3.59 -3.84
CA LEU A 58 9.99 -4.06 -2.45
C LEU A 58 9.53 -5.51 -2.37
N ALA A 59 8.43 -5.88 -3.04
CA ALA A 59 7.92 -7.24 -3.04
C ALA A 59 8.95 -8.24 -3.62
N TYR A 60 9.67 -7.84 -4.66
CA TYR A 60 10.75 -8.64 -5.23
C TYR A 60 11.90 -8.84 -4.23
N LEU A 61 12.35 -7.78 -3.56
CA LEU A 61 13.42 -7.89 -2.55
C LEU A 61 13.01 -8.79 -1.40
N LEU A 62 11.78 -8.64 -0.90
CA LEU A 62 11.23 -9.47 0.17
C LEU A 62 11.20 -10.96 -0.20
N LEU A 63 10.97 -11.28 -1.48
CA LEU A 63 10.95 -12.66 -1.95
C LEU A 63 12.32 -13.24 -2.30
N HIS A 64 13.23 -12.42 -2.82
CA HIS A 64 14.40 -12.93 -3.54
C HIS A 64 15.74 -12.46 -2.98
N ASP A 65 15.78 -11.32 -2.30
CA ASP A 65 17.03 -10.80 -1.75
C ASP A 65 17.37 -11.52 -0.43
N PRO A 66 18.56 -12.17 -0.31
CA PRO A 66 18.91 -12.93 0.89
C PRO A 66 18.92 -12.11 2.18
N GLU A 67 19.28 -10.83 2.10
CA GLU A 67 19.34 -9.96 3.27
C GLU A 67 17.93 -9.61 3.76
N PHE A 68 17.04 -9.23 2.83
CA PHE A 68 15.63 -8.98 3.18
C PHE A 68 14.92 -10.27 3.63
N ARG A 69 15.09 -11.39 2.92
CA ARG A 69 14.48 -12.68 3.28
C ARG A 69 14.88 -13.20 4.65
N SER A 70 16.13 -12.96 5.06
CA SER A 70 16.64 -13.45 6.35
C SER A 70 16.11 -12.64 7.52
N ARG A 71 15.89 -11.33 7.34
CA ARG A 71 15.52 -10.40 8.43
C ARG A 71 14.05 -10.06 8.50
N VAL A 72 13.35 -9.93 7.37
CA VAL A 72 11.96 -9.49 7.36
C VAL A 72 11.02 -10.62 7.80
N ARG A 73 10.02 -10.26 8.60
CA ARG A 73 8.91 -11.11 9.06
C ARG A 73 7.63 -10.29 8.96
N LYS A 74 6.48 -10.95 8.97
CA LYS A 74 5.15 -10.30 8.91
C LYS A 74 5.01 -9.18 9.94
N GLU A 75 5.53 -9.40 11.13
CA GLU A 75 5.48 -8.48 12.27
C GLU A 75 6.25 -7.19 11.98
N HIS A 76 7.36 -7.27 11.24
CA HIS A 76 8.11 -6.09 10.80
C HIS A 76 7.27 -5.22 9.85
N LEU A 77 6.48 -5.83 8.95
CA LEU A 77 5.58 -5.09 8.06
C LEU A 77 4.50 -4.33 8.84
N TYR A 78 3.92 -4.99 9.85
CA TYR A 78 2.97 -4.34 10.76
C TYR A 78 3.63 -3.19 11.52
N GLN A 79 4.83 -3.39 12.08
CA GLN A 79 5.57 -2.36 12.81
C GLN A 79 5.92 -1.17 11.92
N VAL A 80 6.31 -1.38 10.66
CA VAL A 80 6.52 -0.30 9.68
C VAL A 80 5.26 0.55 9.56
N GLY A 81 4.08 -0.06 9.41
CA GLY A 81 2.83 0.68 9.35
C GLY A 81 2.55 1.50 10.61
N LYS A 82 3.00 1.07 11.79
CA LYS A 82 2.85 1.82 13.04
C LYS A 82 3.77 3.03 13.18
N ILE A 83 4.94 3.00 12.53
CA ILE A 83 5.95 4.06 12.66
C ILE A 83 6.05 4.95 11.41
N ILE A 84 5.49 4.52 10.28
CA ILE A 84 5.55 5.29 9.03
C ILE A 84 4.78 6.61 9.19
N ARG A 85 5.42 7.70 8.75
CA ARG A 85 4.83 9.03 8.87
C ARG A 85 3.81 9.26 7.76
N LEU A 86 2.54 9.35 8.13
CA LEU A 86 1.44 9.81 7.28
C LEU A 86 1.53 11.32 7.01
N LYS A 87 1.02 11.74 5.86
CA LYS A 87 0.70 13.16 5.60
C LYS A 87 -0.46 13.59 6.50
N GLU A 88 -0.52 14.89 6.78
CA GLU A 88 -1.53 15.45 7.67
C GLU A 88 -2.94 15.39 7.05
N ASN A 89 -3.97 15.40 7.91
CA ASN A 89 -5.38 15.56 7.54
C ASN A 89 -6.00 14.44 6.67
N ILE A 90 -5.41 13.24 6.60
CA ILE A 90 -5.99 12.11 5.86
C ILE A 90 -7.37 11.72 6.41
N GLU A 91 -7.55 11.72 7.73
CA GLU A 91 -8.85 11.44 8.35
C GLU A 91 -9.90 12.50 7.98
N GLN A 92 -9.50 13.77 7.90
CA GLN A 92 -10.39 14.84 7.47
C GLN A 92 -10.74 14.71 5.98
N LEU A 93 -9.76 14.36 5.13
CA LEU A 93 -9.99 14.06 3.72
C LEU A 93 -11.01 12.93 3.56
N TYR A 94 -10.85 11.82 4.30
CA TYR A 94 -11.79 10.70 4.28
C TYR A 94 -13.22 11.16 4.57
N LYS A 95 -13.42 11.91 5.68
CA LYS A 95 -14.75 12.41 6.08
C LYS A 95 -15.36 13.35 5.05
N ILE A 96 -14.55 14.18 4.40
CA ILE A 96 -15.02 15.09 3.34
C ILE A 96 -15.46 14.31 2.10
N LEU A 97 -14.71 13.30 1.69
CA LEU A 97 -15.04 12.46 0.54
C LEU A 97 -16.32 11.63 0.76
N GLU A 98 -16.48 11.11 1.97
CA GLU A 98 -17.63 10.28 2.33
C GLU A 98 -18.92 11.11 2.43
N ASN A 99 -18.90 12.25 3.13
CA ASN A 99 -20.11 12.97 3.53
C ASN A 99 -20.04 14.50 3.41
N GLY A 100 -18.92 15.06 2.96
CA GLY A 100 -18.67 16.51 3.00
C GLY A 100 -19.13 17.30 1.76
N ILE A 101 -19.57 16.63 0.69
CA ILE A 101 -19.87 17.26 -0.59
C ILE A 101 -21.34 17.00 -0.98
N ASN A 102 -22.22 17.98 -0.80
CA ASN A 102 -23.64 17.82 -1.08
C ASN A 102 -23.92 17.36 -2.51
N GLY A 103 -24.69 16.27 -2.65
CA GLY A 103 -25.05 15.67 -3.95
C GLY A 103 -23.99 14.74 -4.54
N TYR A 104 -22.86 14.55 -3.85
CA TYR A 104 -21.75 13.73 -4.30
C TYR A 104 -21.26 12.81 -3.18
N HIS A 105 -20.92 11.57 -3.53
CA HIS A 105 -20.32 10.61 -2.61
C HIS A 105 -19.10 10.00 -3.27
N PHE A 106 -17.99 9.95 -2.53
CA PHE A 106 -16.74 9.36 -3.01
C PHE A 106 -16.37 8.17 -2.12
N ASP A 107 -16.42 6.98 -2.71
CA ASP A 107 -15.92 5.77 -2.06
C ASP A 107 -14.39 5.81 -2.11
N PHE A 108 -13.75 6.07 -0.96
CA PHE A 108 -12.30 6.22 -0.86
C PHE A 108 -11.61 4.87 -0.66
N TYR A 109 -10.72 4.53 -1.61
CA TYR A 109 -9.94 3.29 -1.63
C TYR A 109 -8.44 3.58 -1.70
N VAL A 110 -7.65 2.72 -1.07
CA VAL A 110 -6.18 2.75 -1.16
C VAL A 110 -5.68 1.56 -1.95
N LEU A 111 -5.01 1.81 -3.07
CA LEU A 111 -4.44 0.80 -3.97
C LEU A 111 -2.94 1.01 -4.09
N SER A 112 -2.15 0.15 -3.46
CA SER A 112 -0.70 0.33 -3.41
C SER A 112 0.09 -0.96 -3.57
N ALA A 113 1.32 -0.82 -4.06
CA ALA A 113 2.25 -1.93 -4.17
C ALA A 113 2.90 -2.30 -2.83
N SER A 114 2.80 -1.43 -1.82
CA SER A 114 3.25 -1.69 -0.45
C SER A 114 2.56 -2.95 0.12
N PRO A 115 3.23 -3.69 1.02
CA PRO A 115 2.61 -4.82 1.72
C PRO A 115 1.33 -4.39 2.45
N ILE A 116 0.25 -5.19 2.33
CA ILE A 116 -1.07 -4.84 2.89
C ILE A 116 -1.03 -4.62 4.42
N GLU A 117 -0.16 -5.33 5.14
CA GLU A 117 0.04 -5.16 6.58
C GLU A 117 0.53 -3.77 6.94
N VAL A 118 1.41 -3.17 6.12
CA VAL A 118 1.92 -1.81 6.33
C VAL A 118 0.78 -0.82 6.23
N ILE A 119 0.01 -0.90 5.14
CA ILE A 119 -1.06 0.06 4.84
C ILE A 119 -2.16 -0.01 5.89
N ARG A 120 -2.59 -1.23 6.24
CA ARG A 120 -3.63 -1.45 7.26
C ARG A 120 -3.21 -0.96 8.63
N ALA A 121 -1.95 -1.22 9.04
CA ALA A 121 -1.47 -0.76 10.33
C ALA A 121 -1.33 0.77 10.41
N ALA A 122 -0.96 1.41 9.29
CA ALA A 122 -0.82 2.87 9.19
C ALA A 122 -2.17 3.60 9.17
N LEU A 123 -3.15 3.08 8.44
CA LEU A 123 -4.47 3.69 8.28
C LEU A 123 -5.53 3.14 9.25
N GLU A 124 -5.10 2.43 10.30
CA GLU A 124 -5.99 1.89 11.32
C GLU A 124 -6.84 3.00 11.95
N GLY A 125 -8.16 2.81 11.96
CA GLY A 125 -9.12 3.79 12.47
C GLY A 125 -9.39 4.98 11.53
N ILE A 126 -8.73 5.04 10.37
CA ILE A 126 -8.93 6.09 9.37
C ILE A 126 -9.66 5.54 8.14
N VAL A 127 -9.18 4.44 7.57
CA VAL A 127 -9.74 3.82 6.36
C VAL A 127 -10.18 2.39 6.68
N PRO A 128 -11.39 1.96 6.26
CA PRO A 128 -11.85 0.58 6.45
C PRO A 128 -10.89 -0.46 5.85
N PRO A 129 -10.65 -1.62 6.50
CA PRO A 129 -9.71 -2.63 6.00
C PRO A 129 -10.06 -3.27 4.65
N ASP A 130 -11.33 -3.25 4.28
CA ASP A 130 -11.90 -3.68 3.00
C ASP A 130 -11.77 -2.62 1.90
N HIS A 131 -11.41 -1.39 2.26
CA HIS A 131 -11.07 -0.32 1.32
C HIS A 131 -9.55 -0.24 1.03
N ILE A 132 -8.77 -1.16 1.59
CA ILE A 132 -7.31 -1.18 1.50
C ILE A 132 -6.84 -2.40 0.70
N PHE A 133 -6.18 -2.12 -0.43
CA PHE A 133 -5.62 -3.10 -1.34
C PHE A 133 -4.10 -2.89 -1.45
N GLY A 134 -3.35 -3.81 -0.86
CA GLY A 134 -1.89 -3.86 -0.90
C GLY A 134 -1.37 -5.08 -1.63
N THR A 135 -0.05 -5.22 -1.73
CA THR A 135 0.57 -6.51 -2.10
C THR A 135 0.35 -7.51 -0.97
N GLU A 136 -0.13 -8.70 -1.31
CA GLU A 136 -0.45 -9.77 -0.38
C GLU A 136 0.58 -10.89 -0.45
N PHE A 137 1.02 -11.33 0.72
CA PHE A 137 1.97 -12.41 0.88
C PHE A 137 1.35 -13.59 1.62
N ARG A 138 1.87 -14.77 1.30
CA ARG A 138 1.72 -15.98 2.11
C ARG A 138 2.92 -16.08 3.04
N TYR A 139 2.66 -16.45 4.28
CA TYR A 139 3.69 -16.57 5.32
C TYR A 139 3.82 -18.00 5.81
N THR A 140 5.03 -18.37 6.20
CA THR A 140 5.32 -19.57 6.98
C THR A 140 4.85 -19.40 8.43
N ALA A 141 4.90 -20.48 9.23
CA ALA A 141 4.51 -20.46 10.63
C ALA A 141 5.37 -19.49 11.49
N ASP A 142 6.63 -19.26 11.11
CA ASP A 142 7.55 -18.32 11.77
C ASP A 142 7.48 -16.89 11.20
N GLY A 143 6.49 -16.61 10.33
CA GLY A 143 6.24 -15.27 9.79
C GLY A 143 7.15 -14.87 8.62
N GLN A 144 7.94 -15.79 8.06
CA GLN A 144 8.73 -15.54 6.86
C GLN A 144 7.81 -15.47 5.63
N ILE A 145 8.13 -14.60 4.68
CA ILE A 145 7.42 -14.51 3.41
C ILE A 145 7.79 -15.72 2.53
N GLU A 146 6.79 -16.54 2.23
CA GLU A 146 6.91 -17.73 1.39
C GLU A 146 6.70 -17.40 -0.10
N SER A 147 5.61 -16.70 -0.40
CA SER A 147 5.21 -16.37 -1.78
C SER A 147 4.33 -15.12 -1.84
N ILE A 148 4.20 -14.51 -3.02
CA ILE A 148 3.20 -13.48 -3.29
C ILE A 148 1.89 -14.17 -3.67
N VAL A 149 0.80 -13.80 -2.99
CA VAL A 149 -0.57 -14.19 -3.35
C VAL A 149 -1.10 -13.26 -4.44
N ARG A 150 -0.90 -11.96 -4.27
CA ARG A 150 -1.32 -10.93 -5.23
C ARG A 150 -0.39 -9.73 -5.16
N ALA A 151 0.17 -9.32 -6.29
CA ALA A 151 0.94 -8.08 -6.39
C ALA A 151 0.02 -6.92 -6.81
N THR A 152 0.06 -5.81 -6.07
CA THR A 152 -0.78 -4.62 -6.35
C THR A 152 0.10 -3.50 -6.92
N ALA A 153 0.94 -3.86 -7.88
CA ALA A 153 1.82 -2.98 -8.64
C ALA A 153 1.43 -2.98 -10.13
N GLY A 154 1.68 -1.87 -10.83
CA GLY A 154 1.37 -1.74 -12.26
C GLY A 154 -0.05 -2.19 -12.60
N TYR A 155 -0.19 -3.26 -13.40
CA TYR A 155 -1.49 -3.79 -13.82
C TYR A 155 -2.35 -4.27 -12.65
N GLY A 156 -1.75 -4.71 -11.53
CA GLY A 156 -2.49 -5.12 -10.34
C GLY A 156 -3.41 -4.03 -9.80
N LYS A 157 -2.99 -2.76 -9.87
CA LYS A 157 -3.84 -1.61 -9.48
C LYS A 157 -5.03 -1.45 -10.41
N VAL A 158 -4.82 -1.65 -11.72
CA VAL A 158 -5.90 -1.56 -12.72
C VAL A 158 -6.93 -2.67 -12.52
N ALA A 159 -6.48 -3.90 -12.27
CA ALA A 159 -7.36 -5.04 -12.02
C ALA A 159 -8.22 -4.84 -10.75
N VAL A 160 -7.67 -4.27 -9.69
CA VAL A 160 -8.44 -3.93 -8.48
C VAL A 160 -9.47 -2.85 -8.79
N LEU A 161 -9.11 -1.81 -9.55
CA LEU A 161 -10.05 -0.74 -9.90
C LEU A 161 -11.21 -1.25 -10.78
N ASP A 162 -10.92 -2.13 -11.74
CA ASP A 162 -11.93 -2.78 -12.58
C ASP A 162 -12.87 -3.66 -11.75
N GLN A 163 -12.34 -4.39 -10.75
CA GLN A 163 -13.16 -5.12 -9.81
C GLN A 163 -14.08 -4.20 -9.00
N LEU A 164 -13.54 -3.14 -8.40
CA LEU A 164 -14.32 -2.18 -7.62
C LEU A 164 -15.41 -1.49 -8.44
N GLN A 165 -15.15 -1.23 -9.72
CA GLN A 165 -16.16 -0.66 -10.62
C GLN A 165 -17.34 -1.61 -10.85
N ASN A 166 -17.10 -2.92 -10.92
CA ASN A 166 -18.16 -3.91 -11.12
C ASN A 166 -19.00 -4.17 -9.86
N ASP A 167 -18.47 -3.81 -8.69
CA ASP A 167 -19.14 -3.96 -7.39
C ASP A 167 -20.01 -2.74 -7.00
N LEU A 168 -20.00 -1.66 -7.82
CA LEU A 168 -20.81 -0.44 -7.65
C LEU A 168 -22.12 -0.44 -8.45
#